data_AF-A0A849HPT5-F1
#
_entry.id   AF-A0A849HPT5-F1
#
_cell.length_a   1.000
_cell.length_b   1.000
_cell.length_c   1.000
_cell.angle_alpha   90.00
_cell.angle_beta   90.00
_cell.angle_gamma   90.00
#
_symmetry.space_group_name_H-M   'P 1'
#
loop_
_entity.id
_entity.type
_entity.pdbx_description
1 polymer ?
#
loop_
_entity_poly.entity_id
_entity_poly.type
_entity_poly.pdbx_seq_one_letter_code
_entity_poly.pdbx_strand_id
1 'polypeptide(L)'
;MNTGMQQELDVVLCHCGSGLRQVRCCDADITAWPGAEAVDALDAQGQEAVKLFNEKKYAEAETLALKLLDLAPNLRPALRVLYEICKAQKRGTAEEALAVRLAALPGAPAVRAAANLLLAQFYVGQGRYAQARPPAAEAVMAAPR
;
A
#
# COMPACT_ATOMS: atom_id res chain seq x y z
N MET A 1 -17.35 -34.78 -15.20
CA MET A 1 -17.59 -34.08 -13.92
C MET A 1 -17.20 -32.64 -14.16
N ASN A 2 -18.21 -31.82 -14.45
CA ASN A 2 -18.05 -30.46 -14.98
C ASN A 2 -18.06 -29.50 -13.79
N THR A 3 -16.90 -29.27 -13.17
CA THR A 3 -16.76 -28.30 -12.10
C THR A 3 -16.67 -26.92 -12.72
N GLY A 4 -17.83 -26.31 -12.96
CA GLY A 4 -17.92 -24.89 -13.26
C GLY A 4 -17.33 -24.11 -12.09
N MET A 5 -16.07 -23.70 -12.23
CA MET A 5 -15.46 -22.67 -11.40
C MET A 5 -16.24 -21.38 -11.67
N GLN A 6 -17.32 -21.19 -10.91
CA GLN A 6 -17.84 -19.86 -10.64
C GLN A 6 -16.69 -19.10 -9.97
N GLN A 7 -15.94 -18.34 -10.76
CA GLN A 7 -15.21 -17.20 -10.27
C GLN A 7 -16.25 -16.27 -9.66
N GLU A 8 -16.56 -16.45 -8.37
CA GLU A 8 -17.17 -15.39 -7.59
C GLU A 8 -16.25 -14.19 -7.77
N LEU A 9 -16.74 -13.20 -8.53
CA LEU A 9 -16.14 -11.89 -8.59
C LEU A 9 -16.16 -11.39 -7.14
N ASP A 10 -15.04 -11.54 -6.44
CA ASP A 10 -14.93 -11.10 -5.07
C ASP A 10 -15.02 -9.58 -5.07
N VAL A 11 -16.22 -9.08 -4.80
CA VAL A 11 -16.64 -7.67 -4.78
C VAL A 11 -16.64 -7.10 -3.36
N VAL A 12 -16.28 -7.91 -2.34
CA VAL A 12 -16.36 -7.49 -0.94
C VAL A 12 -15.26 -6.47 -0.66
N LEU A 13 -15.64 -5.27 -0.22
CA LEU A 13 -14.69 -4.25 0.22
C LEU A 13 -14.04 -4.64 1.54
N CYS A 14 -12.75 -4.34 1.66
CA CYS A 14 -11.97 -4.68 2.83
C CYS A 14 -12.47 -3.93 4.07
N HIS A 15 -12.58 -4.64 5.19
CA HIS A 15 -13.03 -4.09 6.46
C HIS A 15 -12.13 -2.98 7.02
N CYS A 16 -10.88 -2.83 6.55
CA CYS A 16 -9.97 -1.78 7.02
C CYS A 16 -10.37 -0.37 6.54
N GLY A 17 -11.29 -0.27 5.57
CA GLY A 17 -11.78 1.00 5.04
C GLY A 17 -10.91 1.61 3.94
N SER A 18 -9.97 0.85 3.36
CA SER A 18 -9.08 1.34 2.29
C SER A 18 -9.81 1.60 0.97
N GLY A 19 -11.03 1.08 0.79
CA GLY A 19 -11.75 1.09 -0.48
C GLY A 19 -11.29 0.00 -1.46
N LEU A 20 -10.26 -0.76 -1.13
CA LEU A 20 -9.86 -1.95 -1.87
C LEU A 20 -10.76 -3.13 -1.53
N ARG A 21 -10.77 -4.13 -2.41
CA ARG A 21 -11.41 -5.41 -2.14
C ARG A 21 -10.61 -6.21 -1.13
N GLN A 22 -11.29 -7.04 -0.36
CA GLN A 22 -10.69 -7.77 0.76
C GLN A 22 -9.48 -8.62 0.32
N VAL A 23 -9.65 -9.44 -0.73
CA VAL A 23 -8.57 -10.23 -1.36
C VAL A 23 -7.44 -9.42 -2.01
N ARG A 24 -7.62 -8.11 -2.20
CA ARG A 24 -6.59 -7.19 -2.73
C ARG A 24 -5.97 -6.31 -1.65
N CYS A 25 -6.48 -6.38 -0.42
CA CYS A 25 -6.05 -5.54 0.69
C CYS A 25 -5.51 -6.38 1.85
N CYS A 26 -6.30 -6.61 2.90
CA CYS A 26 -5.84 -7.28 4.11
C CYS A 26 -5.68 -8.78 3.94
N ASP A 27 -6.43 -9.40 3.02
CA ASP A 27 -6.30 -10.82 2.67
C ASP A 27 -5.41 -11.04 1.44
N ALA A 28 -4.80 -9.97 0.92
CA ALA A 28 -3.87 -10.10 -0.18
C ALA A 28 -2.61 -10.83 0.28
N ASP A 29 -2.17 -11.77 -0.54
CA ASP A 29 -0.83 -12.30 -0.42
C ASP A 29 0.19 -11.19 -0.74
N ILE A 30 0.76 -10.60 0.30
CA ILE A 30 1.79 -9.56 0.19
C ILE A 30 3.10 -10.09 -0.38
N THR A 31 3.27 -11.41 -0.46
CA THR A 31 4.41 -12.09 -1.08
C THR A 31 4.16 -12.41 -2.56
N ALA A 32 2.90 -12.32 -3.04
CA ALA A 32 2.56 -12.40 -4.45
C ALA A 32 2.94 -11.08 -5.13
N TRP A 33 4.19 -10.99 -5.60
CA TRP A 33 4.68 -9.85 -6.36
C TRP A 33 4.06 -9.85 -7.75
N PRO A 34 3.52 -8.72 -8.25
CA PRO A 34 3.39 -8.56 -9.69
C PRO A 34 4.78 -8.81 -10.29
N GLY A 35 4.86 -9.68 -11.30
CA GLY A 35 6.13 -9.90 -12.02
C GLY A 35 6.68 -8.55 -12.50
N ALA A 36 8.01 -8.44 -12.63
CA ALA A 36 8.67 -7.19 -13.01
C ALA A 36 8.02 -6.51 -14.23
N GLU A 37 7.60 -7.30 -15.22
CA GLU A 37 6.88 -6.83 -16.40
C GLU A 37 5.54 -6.14 -16.10
N ALA A 38 4.76 -6.65 -15.13
CA ALA A 38 3.50 -6.03 -14.72
C ALA A 38 3.73 -4.74 -13.93
N VAL A 39 4.83 -4.66 -13.18
CA VAL A 39 5.25 -3.42 -12.51
C VAL A 39 5.65 -2.38 -13.56
N ASP A 40 6.50 -2.75 -14.51
CA ASP A 40 6.98 -1.85 -15.56
C ASP A 40 5.83 -1.34 -16.43
N ALA A 41 4.88 -2.20 -16.80
CA ALA A 41 3.69 -1.82 -17.57
C ALA A 41 2.78 -0.82 -16.84
N LEU A 42 2.78 -0.83 -15.50
CA LEU A 42 1.91 0.01 -14.67
C LEU A 42 2.63 1.20 -14.05
N ASP A 43 3.96 1.31 -14.17
CA ASP A 43 4.73 2.36 -13.50
C ASP A 43 4.28 3.76 -13.93
N ALA A 44 4.10 3.99 -15.24
CA ALA A 44 3.62 5.27 -15.75
C ALA A 44 2.26 5.68 -15.15
N GLN A 45 1.34 4.72 -14.99
CA GLN A 45 0.05 4.98 -14.36
C GLN A 45 0.19 5.20 -12.84
N GLY A 46 1.12 4.48 -12.20
CA GLY A 46 1.49 4.72 -10.81
C GLY A 46 2.04 6.13 -10.57
N GLN A 47 2.90 6.62 -11.46
CA GLN A 47 3.40 8.00 -11.42
C GLN A 47 2.29 9.02 -11.70
N GLU A 48 1.34 8.72 -12.58
CA GLU A 48 0.17 9.58 -12.80
C GLU A 48 -0.69 9.69 -11.54
N ALA A 49 -0.89 8.60 -10.79
CA ALA A 49 -1.60 8.66 -9.51
C ALA A 49 -0.87 9.57 -8.49
N VAL A 50 0.46 9.50 -8.45
CA VAL A 50 1.30 10.39 -7.61
C VAL A 50 1.16 11.84 -8.04
N LYS A 51 1.17 12.11 -9.35
CA LYS A 51 0.98 13.45 -9.91
C LYS A 51 -0.40 14.01 -9.54
N LEU A 52 -1.48 13.26 -9.75
CA LEU A 52 -2.84 13.66 -9.36
C LEU A 52 -2.91 13.99 -7.85
N PHE A 53 -2.27 13.17 -7.01
CA PHE A 53 -2.19 13.44 -5.57
C PHE A 53 -1.46 14.76 -5.27
N ASN A 54 -0.31 15.00 -5.89
CA ASN A 54 0.47 16.24 -5.72
C ASN A 54 -0.29 17.48 -6.24
N GLU A 55 -1.12 17.32 -7.26
CA GLU A 55 -2.05 18.34 -7.77
C GLU A 55 -3.29 18.54 -6.86
N LYS A 56 -3.37 17.83 -5.72
CA LYS A 56 -4.49 17.84 -4.77
C LYS A 56 -5.80 17.31 -5.33
N LYS A 57 -5.76 16.59 -6.46
CA LYS A 57 -6.91 15.90 -7.05
C LYS A 57 -7.14 14.56 -6.36
N TYR A 58 -7.43 14.61 -5.06
CA TYR A 58 -7.42 13.42 -4.21
C TYR A 58 -8.42 12.34 -4.64
N ALA A 59 -9.62 12.72 -5.08
CA ALA A 59 -10.63 11.75 -5.52
C ALA A 59 -10.20 10.99 -6.80
N GLU A 60 -9.57 11.69 -7.76
CA GLU A 60 -9.05 11.09 -8.99
C GLU A 60 -7.85 10.20 -8.68
N ALA A 61 -6.93 10.67 -7.83
CA ALA A 61 -5.78 9.91 -7.37
C ALA A 61 -6.18 8.63 -6.63
N GLU A 62 -7.18 8.70 -5.74
CA GLU A 62 -7.74 7.55 -5.04
C GLU A 62 -8.35 6.55 -6.01
N THR A 63 -9.20 7.02 -6.94
CA THR A 63 -9.82 6.16 -7.95
C THR A 63 -8.78 5.43 -8.80
N LEU A 64 -7.74 6.13 -9.25
CA LEU A 64 -6.67 5.52 -10.04
C LEU A 64 -5.85 4.54 -9.21
N ALA A 65 -5.48 4.90 -7.98
CA ALA A 65 -4.74 4.02 -7.08
C ALA A 65 -5.51 2.72 -6.80
N LEU A 66 -6.81 2.79 -6.52
CA LEU A 66 -7.65 1.62 -6.30
C LEU A 66 -7.68 0.69 -7.52
N LYS A 67 -7.83 1.24 -8.73
CA LYS A 67 -7.80 0.47 -9.99
C LYS A 67 -6.45 -0.22 -10.19
N LEU A 68 -5.35 0.49 -9.95
CA LEU A 68 -4.01 -0.06 -10.09
C LEU A 68 -3.73 -1.18 -9.09
N LEU A 69 -4.14 -0.99 -7.83
CA LEU A 69 -3.96 -1.98 -6.78
C LEU A 69 -4.87 -3.19 -6.92
N ASP A 70 -5.93 -3.08 -7.71
CA ASP A 70 -6.71 -4.24 -8.10
C ASP A 70 -5.97 -5.17 -9.08
N LEU A 71 -5.20 -4.57 -9.99
CA LEU A 71 -4.39 -5.28 -10.99
C LEU A 71 -3.05 -5.75 -10.41
N ALA A 72 -2.41 -4.89 -9.63
CA ALA A 72 -1.09 -5.08 -9.05
C ALA A 72 -1.12 -4.65 -7.58
N PRO A 73 -1.51 -5.56 -6.66
CA PRO A 73 -1.77 -5.22 -5.25
C PRO A 73 -0.56 -4.64 -4.50
N ASN A 74 0.66 -4.95 -4.97
CA ASN A 74 1.92 -4.49 -4.39
C ASN A 74 2.59 -3.36 -5.18
N LEU A 75 1.86 -2.68 -6.10
CA LEU A 75 2.39 -1.53 -6.85
C LEU A 75 2.67 -0.35 -5.91
N ARG A 76 3.97 -0.14 -5.60
CA ARG A 76 4.41 0.77 -4.54
C ARG A 76 3.92 2.23 -4.72
N PRO A 77 3.97 2.87 -5.91
CA PRO A 77 3.46 4.22 -6.08
C PRO A 77 1.97 4.35 -5.72
N ALA A 78 1.14 3.41 -6.17
CA ALA A 78 -0.29 3.41 -5.89
C ALA A 78 -0.60 3.14 -4.40
N LEU A 79 0.14 2.21 -3.76
CA LEU A 79 0.03 2.00 -2.32
C LEU A 79 0.39 3.27 -1.52
N ARG A 80 1.41 4.01 -1.96
CA ARG A 80 1.82 5.25 -1.29
C ARG A 80 0.75 6.32 -1.41
N VAL A 81 0.17 6.50 -2.59
CA VAL A 81 -0.94 7.44 -2.81
C VAL A 81 -2.13 7.09 -1.92
N LEU A 82 -2.56 5.82 -1.94
CA LEU A 82 -3.71 5.40 -1.15
C LEU A 82 -3.46 5.55 0.36
N TYR A 83 -2.23 5.29 0.82
CA TYR A 83 -1.82 5.53 2.20
C TYR A 83 -2.00 7.01 2.59
N GLU A 84 -1.45 7.94 1.82
CA GLU A 84 -1.50 9.38 2.16
C GLU A 84 -2.95 9.88 2.17
N ILE A 85 -3.79 9.38 1.26
CA ILE A 85 -5.22 9.71 1.21
C ILE A 85 -5.95 9.13 2.43
N CYS A 86 -5.70 7.87 2.80
CA CYS A 86 -6.29 7.26 4.00
C CYS A 86 -5.92 8.04 5.26
N LYS A 87 -4.64 8.42 5.39
CA LYS A 87 -4.15 9.26 6.48
C LYS A 87 -4.85 10.62 6.53
N ALA A 88 -4.94 11.32 5.39
CA ALA A 88 -5.60 12.62 5.31
C ALA A 88 -7.09 12.55 5.69
N GLN A 89 -7.75 11.44 5.37
CA GLN A 89 -9.15 11.17 5.71
C GLN A 89 -9.34 10.50 7.09
N LYS A 90 -8.26 10.34 7.88
CA LYS A 90 -8.27 9.72 9.22
C LYS A 90 -8.81 8.28 9.24
N ARG A 91 -8.60 7.53 8.16
CA ARG A 91 -8.93 6.10 8.06
C ARG A 91 -7.81 5.26 8.68
N GLY A 92 -7.68 5.33 10.00
CA GLY A 92 -6.52 4.78 10.74
C GLY A 92 -6.23 3.30 10.51
N THR A 93 -7.27 2.45 10.40
CA THR A 93 -7.09 1.01 10.13
C THR A 93 -6.55 0.74 8.72
N ALA A 94 -7.00 1.51 7.72
CA ALA A 94 -6.47 1.44 6.36
C ALA A 94 -5.05 2.00 6.29
N GLU A 95 -4.80 3.13 6.96
CA GLU A 95 -3.48 3.75 7.07
C GLU A 95 -2.45 2.76 7.63
N GLU A 96 -2.78 2.08 8.73
CA GLU A 96 -1.92 1.06 9.33
C GLU A 96 -1.66 -0.10 8.37
N ALA A 97 -2.73 -0.67 7.79
CA ALA A 97 -2.61 -1.82 6.88
C ALA A 97 -1.72 -1.50 5.68
N LEU A 98 -1.87 -0.31 5.09
CA LEU A 98 -1.08 0.15 3.94
C LEU A 98 0.37 0.46 4.35
N ALA A 99 0.60 1.04 5.52
CA ALA A 99 1.94 1.31 6.03
C ALA A 99 2.73 0.02 6.29
N VAL A 100 2.10 -0.97 6.94
CA VAL A 100 2.68 -2.32 7.15
C VAL A 100 3.05 -2.93 5.81
N ARG A 101 2.14 -2.88 4.84
CA ARG A 101 2.37 -3.41 3.50
C ARG A 101 3.55 -2.73 2.80
N LEU A 102 3.60 -1.39 2.79
CA LEU A 102 4.69 -0.61 2.19
C LEU A 102 6.06 -0.92 2.80
N ALA A 103 6.12 -1.14 4.11
CA ALA A 103 7.35 -1.47 4.84
C ALA A 103 7.86 -2.89 4.53
N ALA A 104 6.94 -3.83 4.26
CA ALA A 104 7.28 -5.21 3.88
C ALA A 104 7.77 -5.34 2.42
N LEU A 105 7.54 -4.34 1.56
CA LEU A 105 7.96 -4.43 0.16
C LEU A 105 9.49 -4.31 -0.01
N PRO A 106 10.12 -5.10 -0.90
CA PRO A 106 11.50 -4.94 -1.30
C PRO A 106 11.67 -3.65 -2.12
N GLY A 107 12.91 -3.25 -2.31
CA GLY A 107 13.26 -2.05 -3.06
C GLY A 107 14.63 -1.53 -2.66
N ALA A 108 15.05 -0.41 -3.24
CA ALA A 108 16.30 0.24 -2.88
C ALA A 108 16.34 0.56 -1.36
N PRO A 109 17.53 0.52 -0.73
CA PRO A 109 17.63 0.68 0.72
C PRO A 109 16.98 1.98 1.24
N ALA A 110 17.16 3.11 0.55
CA ALA A 110 16.52 4.39 0.88
C ALA A 110 14.97 4.33 0.83
N VAL A 111 14.40 3.59 -0.13
CA VAL A 111 12.95 3.42 -0.27
C VAL A 111 12.39 2.58 0.89
N ARG A 112 13.08 1.50 1.25
CA ARG A 112 12.70 0.66 2.40
C ARG A 112 12.80 1.44 3.71
N ALA A 113 13.85 2.24 3.87
CA ALA A 113 14.02 3.08 5.05
C ALA A 113 12.87 4.10 5.20
N ALA A 114 12.49 4.78 4.10
CA ALA A 114 11.38 5.72 4.12
C ALA A 114 10.03 5.06 4.47
N ALA A 115 9.75 3.86 3.94
CA ALA A 115 8.52 3.13 4.24
C ALA A 115 8.46 2.64 5.69
N ASN A 116 9.58 2.12 6.21
CA ASN A 116 9.68 1.69 7.60
C ASN A 116 9.58 2.89 8.58
N LEU A 117 10.20 4.02 8.26
CA LEU A 117 10.07 5.23 9.07
C LEU A 117 8.62 5.72 9.14
N LEU A 118 7.89 5.66 8.03
CA LEU A 118 6.48 6.01 7.95
C LEU A 118 5.63 5.13 8.88
N LEU A 119 5.85 3.81 8.91
CA LEU A 119 5.17 2.90 9.84
C LEU A 119 5.54 3.19 11.30
N ALA A 120 6.82 3.44 11.59
CA ALA A 120 7.26 3.80 12.93
C ALA A 120 6.60 5.10 13.42
N GLN A 121 6.51 6.12 12.56
CA GLN A 121 5.84 7.39 12.85
C GLN A 121 4.34 7.21 13.11
N PHE A 122 3.66 6.35 12.34
CA PHE A 122 2.27 6.00 12.59
C PHE A 122 2.09 5.45 14.01
N TYR A 123 2.91 4.47 14.41
CA TYR A 123 2.83 3.90 15.76
C TYR A 123 3.17 4.90 16.87
N VAL A 124 4.17 5.77 16.66
CA VAL A 124 4.49 6.86 17.60
C VAL A 124 3.30 7.80 17.77
N GLY A 125 2.65 8.20 16.67
CA GLY A 125 1.48 9.07 16.70
C GLY A 125 0.30 8.49 17.48
N GLN A 126 0.21 7.17 17.58
CA GLN A 126 -0.80 6.44 18.35
C GLN A 126 -0.34 6.08 19.78
N GLY A 127 0.85 6.51 20.22
CA GLY A 127 1.43 6.13 21.51
C GLY A 127 1.91 4.67 21.61
N ARG A 128 1.94 3.95 20.49
CA ARG A 128 2.30 2.52 20.38
C ARG A 128 3.81 2.33 20.24
N TYR A 129 4.59 2.90 21.16
CA TYR A 129 6.06 2.95 21.06
C TYR A 129 6.74 1.57 20.92
N ALA A 130 6.20 0.54 21.57
CA ALA A 130 6.71 -0.82 21.46
C ALA A 130 6.65 -1.36 20.02
N GLN A 131 5.58 -1.01 19.28
CA GLN A 131 5.38 -1.41 17.88
C GLN A 131 6.15 -0.51 16.91
N ALA A 132 6.48 0.72 17.31
CA ALA A 132 7.33 1.62 16.52
C ALA A 132 8.80 1.17 16.44
N ARG A 133 9.28 0.43 17.46
CA ARG A 133 10.71 0.09 17.58
C ARG A 133 11.22 -0.81 16.44
N PRO A 134 10.57 -1.92 16.07
CA PRO A 134 11.05 -2.75 14.95
C PRO A 134 11.18 -1.99 13.62
N PRO A 135 10.15 -1.30 13.10
CA PRO A 135 10.30 -0.58 11.84
C PRO A 135 11.30 0.59 11.95
N ALA A 136 11.43 1.24 13.11
CA ALA A 136 12.49 2.25 13.30
C ALA A 136 13.90 1.65 13.16
N ALA A 137 14.14 0.46 13.71
CA ALA A 137 15.41 -0.23 13.58
C ALA A 137 15.69 -0.65 12.13
N GLU A 138 14.69 -1.21 11.44
CA GLU A 138 14.78 -1.55 10.01
C GLU A 138 15.14 -0.33 9.15
N ALA A 139 14.56 0.83 9.45
CA ALA A 139 14.89 2.06 8.72
C ALA A 139 16.36 2.48 8.88
N VAL A 140 16.92 2.36 10.08
CA VAL A 140 18.34 2.66 10.35
C VAL A 140 19.26 1.64 9.68
N MET A 141 18.91 0.36 9.71
CA MET A 141 19.70 -0.70 9.06
C MET A 141 19.68 -0.58 7.54
N ALA A 142 18.54 -0.19 6.96
CA ALA A 142 18.41 -0.03 5.52
C ALA A 142 19.15 1.20 4.98
N ALA A 143 19.35 2.25 5.77
CA ALA A 143 20.06 3.45 5.34
C ALA A 143 20.93 4.01 6.48
N PRO A 144 22.06 3.35 6.80
CA PRO A 144 22.99 3.86 7.79
C PRO A 144 23.62 5.17 7.28
N ARG A 145 23.81 6.13 8.19
CA ARG A 145 24.47 7.41 7.89
C ARG A 145 25.98 7.27 7.90
#